data_AF-A0A7X5RE87-F1
#
_entry.id   AF-A0A7X5RE87-F1
#
_cell.length_a   1.000
_cell.length_b   1.000
_cell.length_c   1.000
_cell.angle_alpha   90.00
_cell.angle_beta   90.00
_cell.angle_gamma   90.00
#
_symmetry.space_group_name_H-M   'P 1'
#
loop_
_entity.id
_entity.type
_entity.pdbx_description
1 polymer ?
#
loop_
_entity_poly.entity_id
_entity_poly.type
_entity_poly.pdbx_seq_one_letter_code
_entity_poly.pdbx_strand_id
1 'polypeptide(L)'
;MDKKYDKYLEGNYDNDNKEKQEKADKLQAERIGKLVDNMRREQTEDLINSVLGDEELPIGDEEAVRELLHEYVSNKDEYLVDGAVLTCSMASTGTYLIGNVGLGTEIKNIKNPTQTLLRVSSNLSEINGMPVATVKDHKKQMNTGNIEQEETGNIEPFKCNCLSFPDRESEREAILNDEECKKYGICRQLMKLDNDWENFIRSTGYLSFNRTTEKERVQGITMKSVLFCSHGGLITPVTSGQINTKIVYALACATTGGPIGELEWEQMKANAEYIYNYFDSKGWTAEAICGLLGNIFEECKLNPGAWQHWNDVDEGYGLVQWTPAEDYIVSFAKLSTDSVNALAQNNPLELMNSELQFLEDSFNGRWLVGKPAQEQYAKLSLSPEIRDDMTYEEFSRSDYKVRDMTLIFQACYERSNDDAVALEERIIAAELWYDYLVGGNREISRDDFAS
;
A
#
# COMPACT_ATOMS: atom_id res chain seq x y z
N MET A 1 39.71 18.45 -11.07
CA MET A 1 38.72 17.39 -10.79
C MET A 1 37.40 18.08 -10.61
N ASP A 2 36.38 17.64 -11.32
CA ASP A 2 35.07 18.29 -11.35
C ASP A 2 34.40 18.09 -9.99
N LYS A 3 34.10 19.16 -9.24
CA LYS A 3 33.47 19.09 -7.89
C LYS A 3 32.03 18.56 -7.93
N LYS A 4 31.57 18.12 -9.11
CA LYS A 4 30.21 17.74 -9.42
C LYS A 4 29.69 16.58 -8.55
N TYR A 5 30.58 15.69 -8.11
CA TYR A 5 30.22 14.46 -7.38
C TYR A 5 30.74 14.41 -5.93
N ASP A 6 31.26 15.52 -5.41
CA ASP A 6 31.86 15.57 -4.07
C ASP A 6 30.87 15.18 -2.95
N LYS A 7 29.56 15.40 -3.16
CA LYS A 7 28.51 14.98 -2.22
C LYS A 7 28.36 13.46 -2.06
N TYR A 8 28.93 12.69 -2.98
CA TYR A 8 28.94 11.22 -2.93
C TYR A 8 30.23 10.65 -2.32
N LEU A 9 31.11 11.51 -1.81
CA LEU A 9 32.32 11.07 -1.11
C LEU A 9 31.97 10.66 0.31
N GLU A 10 32.63 9.60 0.78
CA GLU A 10 32.54 9.17 2.16
C GLU A 10 33.43 10.02 3.08
N GLY A 11 34.61 10.43 2.61
CA GLY A 11 35.43 11.47 3.23
C GLY A 11 36.19 11.10 4.51
N ASN A 12 35.96 9.91 5.08
CA ASN A 12 36.73 9.39 6.21
C ASN A 12 37.81 8.42 5.74
N TYR A 13 39.07 8.62 6.14
CA TYR A 13 40.20 7.84 5.63
C TYR A 13 41.21 7.53 6.74
N ASP A 14 41.73 6.30 6.73
CA ASP A 14 42.79 5.88 7.63
C ASP A 14 44.11 6.53 7.21
N ASN A 15 44.86 7.09 8.16
CA ASN A 15 46.12 7.78 7.87
C ASN A 15 47.10 6.93 7.04
N ASP A 16 47.20 5.64 7.36
CA ASP A 16 48.15 4.72 6.72
C ASP A 16 47.73 4.29 5.31
N ASN A 17 46.45 4.43 4.95
CA ASN A 17 45.90 4.05 3.64
C ASN A 17 45.23 5.21 2.88
N LYS A 18 45.40 6.44 3.37
CA LYS A 18 44.64 7.62 2.97
C LYS A 18 44.60 7.84 1.47
N GLU A 19 45.75 7.82 0.80
CA GLU A 19 45.82 8.05 -0.65
C GLU A 19 45.05 6.99 -1.46
N LYS A 20 45.13 5.72 -1.04
CA LYS A 20 44.44 4.61 -1.69
C LYS A 20 42.92 4.70 -1.49
N GLN A 21 42.49 4.98 -0.27
CA GLN A 21 41.06 5.12 0.07
C GLN A 21 40.46 6.36 -0.59
N GLU A 22 41.14 7.52 -0.56
CA GLU A 22 40.70 8.72 -1.28
C GLU A 22 40.51 8.48 -2.78
N LYS A 23 41.42 7.71 -3.40
CA LYS A 23 41.33 7.37 -4.81
C LYS A 23 40.15 6.43 -5.09
N ALA A 24 39.91 5.44 -4.22
CA ALA A 24 38.80 4.51 -4.34
C ALA A 24 37.45 5.21 -4.16
N ASP A 25 37.34 6.06 -3.14
CA ASP A 25 36.16 6.87 -2.81
C ASP A 25 35.82 7.82 -3.97
N LYS A 26 36.80 8.55 -4.52
CA LYS A 26 36.60 9.38 -5.72
C LYS A 26 36.07 8.60 -6.91
N LEU A 27 36.65 7.41 -7.19
CA LEU A 27 36.19 6.58 -8.30
C LEU A 27 34.76 6.06 -8.06
N GLN A 28 34.41 5.75 -6.81
CA GLN A 28 33.07 5.33 -6.42
C GLN A 28 32.07 6.48 -6.56
N ALA A 29 32.37 7.66 -6.03
CA ALA A 29 31.58 8.87 -6.18
C ALA A 29 31.33 9.22 -7.66
N GLU A 30 32.36 9.13 -8.51
CA GLU A 30 32.22 9.33 -9.96
C GLU A 30 31.31 8.28 -10.63
N ARG A 31 31.43 7.00 -10.27
CA ARG A 31 30.57 5.93 -10.79
C ARG A 31 29.11 6.17 -10.40
N ILE A 32 28.86 6.52 -9.15
CA ILE A 32 27.53 6.75 -8.61
C ILE A 32 26.91 7.99 -9.22
N GLY A 33 27.69 9.07 -9.33
CA GLY A 33 27.24 10.29 -9.99
C GLY A 33 26.80 10.06 -11.43
N LYS A 34 27.58 9.27 -12.20
CA LYS A 34 27.20 8.88 -13.56
C LYS A 34 25.95 7.99 -13.60
N LEU A 35 25.82 7.05 -12.65
CA LEU A 35 24.65 6.19 -12.56
C LEU A 35 23.39 6.99 -12.26
N VAL A 36 23.45 7.92 -11.31
CA VAL A 36 22.34 8.83 -10.98
C VAL A 36 21.98 9.71 -12.19
N ASP A 37 22.97 10.25 -12.90
CA ASP A 37 22.73 11.05 -14.11
C ASP A 37 22.06 10.22 -15.22
N ASN A 38 22.41 8.94 -15.36
CA ASN A 38 21.76 8.03 -16.31
C ASN A 38 20.32 7.70 -15.89
N MET A 39 20.12 7.30 -14.62
CA MET A 39 18.79 7.01 -14.07
C MET A 39 17.84 8.21 -14.22
N ARG A 40 18.34 9.43 -14.03
CA ARG A 40 17.55 10.66 -14.24
C ARG A 40 17.07 10.79 -15.68
N ARG A 41 17.95 10.52 -16.66
CA ARG A 41 17.59 10.60 -18.07
C ARG A 41 16.58 9.53 -18.44
N GLU A 42 16.87 8.27 -18.12
CA GLU A 42 16.00 7.13 -18.40
C GLU A 42 14.61 7.31 -17.80
N GLN A 43 14.51 7.70 -16.53
CA GLN A 43 13.20 7.90 -15.91
C GLN A 43 12.43 9.11 -16.45
N THR A 44 13.13 10.14 -16.91
CA THR A 44 12.48 11.28 -17.57
C THR A 44 11.93 10.85 -18.94
N GLU A 45 12.70 10.09 -19.70
CA GLU A 45 12.30 9.54 -21.00
C GLU A 45 11.14 8.55 -20.86
N ASP A 46 11.22 7.60 -19.93
CA ASP A 46 10.14 6.65 -19.64
C ASP A 46 8.83 7.36 -19.27
N LEU A 47 8.93 8.41 -18.45
CA LEU A 47 7.77 9.17 -18.02
C LEU A 47 7.15 9.96 -19.19
N ILE A 48 7.97 10.63 -19.99
CA ILE A 48 7.54 11.31 -21.22
C ILE A 48 6.81 10.31 -22.13
N ASN A 49 7.39 9.15 -22.38
CA ASN A 49 6.79 8.11 -23.22
C ASN A 49 5.48 7.57 -22.63
N SER A 50 5.41 7.38 -21.31
CA SER A 50 4.20 6.86 -20.66
C SER A 50 3.00 7.81 -20.76
N VAL A 51 3.25 9.12 -20.80
CA VAL A 51 2.20 10.14 -20.84
C VAL A 51 1.77 10.44 -22.28
N LEU A 52 2.70 10.38 -23.25
CA LEU A 52 2.43 10.68 -24.65
C LEU A 52 1.96 9.47 -25.46
N GLY A 53 2.25 8.24 -25.00
CA GLY A 53 2.02 7.03 -25.77
C GLY A 53 2.76 7.06 -27.11
N ASP A 54 2.01 7.06 -28.22
CA ASP A 54 2.52 7.10 -29.60
C ASP A 54 2.65 8.54 -30.18
N GLU A 55 2.25 9.58 -29.43
CA GLU A 55 2.30 10.96 -29.91
C GLU A 55 3.72 11.56 -29.79
N GLU A 56 4.29 12.04 -30.90
CA GLU A 56 5.55 12.77 -30.88
C GLU A 56 5.34 14.18 -30.32
N LEU A 57 6.02 14.53 -29.23
CA LEU A 57 6.11 15.92 -28.80
C LEU A 57 6.68 16.77 -29.94
N PRO A 58 6.11 17.97 -30.20
CA PRO A 58 6.75 18.93 -31.08
C PRO A 58 8.18 19.17 -30.59
N ILE A 59 9.16 18.94 -31.48
CA ILE A 59 10.58 19.09 -31.17
C ILE A 59 10.82 20.46 -30.50
N GLY A 60 11.20 20.45 -29.22
CA GLY A 60 11.60 21.65 -28.47
C GLY A 60 10.56 22.25 -27.52
N ASP A 61 9.42 21.60 -27.26
CA ASP A 61 8.44 22.10 -26.27
C ASP A 61 8.77 21.67 -24.82
N GLU A 62 9.78 22.33 -24.24
CA GLU A 62 10.19 22.11 -22.83
C GLU A 62 9.06 22.40 -21.83
N GLU A 63 8.09 23.24 -22.19
CA GLU A 63 6.98 23.61 -21.31
C GLU A 63 5.91 22.52 -21.26
N ALA A 64 5.58 21.89 -22.39
CA ALA A 64 4.71 20.72 -22.43
C ALA A 64 5.29 19.56 -21.59
N VAL A 65 6.59 19.28 -21.74
CA VAL A 65 7.28 18.29 -20.89
C VAL A 65 7.17 18.67 -19.41
N ARG A 66 7.33 19.95 -19.07
CA ARG A 66 7.23 20.44 -17.69
C ARG A 66 5.83 20.25 -17.09
N GLU A 67 4.77 20.48 -17.87
CA GLU A 67 3.39 20.27 -17.42
C GLU A 67 3.08 18.78 -17.19
N LEU A 68 3.48 17.89 -18.12
CA LEU A 68 3.28 16.45 -17.96
C LEU A 68 4.01 15.90 -16.72
N LEU A 69 5.24 16.35 -16.51
CA LEU A 69 6.03 15.97 -15.34
C LEU A 69 5.44 16.54 -14.03
N HIS A 70 4.71 17.67 -14.08
CA HIS A 70 4.00 18.25 -12.94
C HIS A 70 2.74 17.45 -12.61
N GLU A 71 2.02 16.95 -13.62
CA GLU A 71 0.86 16.07 -13.44
C GLU A 71 1.26 14.75 -12.75
N TYR A 72 2.34 14.10 -13.21
CA TYR A 72 2.89 12.90 -12.57
C TYR A 72 3.25 13.11 -11.09
N VAL A 73 3.94 14.21 -10.79
CA VAL A 73 4.36 14.53 -9.42
C VAL A 73 3.18 14.95 -8.53
N SER A 74 2.10 15.44 -9.13
CA SER A 74 0.84 15.74 -8.45
C SER A 74 -0.05 14.51 -8.26
N ASN A 75 0.31 13.37 -8.87
CA ASN A 75 -0.40 12.12 -8.68
C ASN A 75 -0.26 11.64 -7.23
N LYS A 76 -1.40 11.34 -6.60
CA LYS A 76 -1.49 10.93 -5.20
C LYS A 76 -1.00 9.49 -4.95
N ASP A 77 -0.45 8.82 -5.95
CA ASP A 77 -0.04 7.41 -5.91
C ASP A 77 1.49 7.25 -6.02
N GLU A 78 2.19 8.36 -6.24
CA GLU A 78 3.62 8.36 -6.46
C GLU A 78 4.41 8.71 -5.21
N TYR A 79 3.79 9.28 -4.17
CA TYR A 79 4.50 9.66 -2.94
C TYR A 79 4.63 8.48 -1.96
N LEU A 80 5.71 8.51 -1.18
CA LEU A 80 5.97 7.49 -0.18
C LEU A 80 5.29 7.83 1.14
N VAL A 81 4.80 6.81 1.83
CA VAL A 81 4.25 6.89 3.19
C VAL A 81 4.96 5.91 4.13
N ASP A 82 4.59 5.97 5.41
CA ASP A 82 5.01 4.98 6.41
C ASP A 82 4.76 3.54 5.91
N GLY A 83 5.76 2.68 6.07
CA GLY A 83 5.70 1.29 5.61
C GLY A 83 6.22 1.05 4.19
N ALA A 84 6.67 2.09 3.47
CA ALA A 84 7.28 1.89 2.16
C ALA A 84 8.46 0.94 2.19
N VAL A 85 8.49 -0.02 1.25
CA VAL A 85 9.58 -0.99 1.14
C VAL A 85 10.69 -0.38 0.29
N LEU A 86 11.92 -0.41 0.79
CA LEU A 86 13.11 0.10 0.14
C LEU A 86 14.07 -1.04 -0.23
N THR A 87 14.89 -0.85 -1.25
CA THR A 87 16.01 -1.74 -1.62
C THR A 87 17.30 -0.95 -1.82
N CYS A 88 18.45 -1.61 -1.79
CA CYS A 88 19.77 -0.99 -2.01
C CYS A 88 20.53 -1.68 -3.14
N SER A 89 21.10 -0.90 -4.07
CA SER A 89 21.87 -1.40 -5.21
C SER A 89 23.15 -2.17 -4.83
N MET A 90 23.63 -1.99 -3.60
CA MET A 90 24.83 -2.66 -3.08
C MET A 90 24.51 -3.78 -2.07
N ALA A 91 23.24 -4.13 -1.89
CA ALA A 91 22.83 -5.20 -1.00
C ALA A 91 23.21 -6.58 -1.57
N SER A 92 23.79 -7.44 -0.73
CA SER A 92 24.20 -8.80 -1.08
C SER A 92 23.82 -9.80 0.00
N THR A 93 23.46 -11.01 -0.41
CA THR A 93 23.10 -12.12 0.48
C THR A 93 24.23 -13.11 0.73
N GLY A 94 25.37 -12.93 0.05
CA GLY A 94 26.53 -13.81 0.19
C GLY A 94 27.22 -13.65 1.54
N THR A 95 27.74 -14.74 2.12
CA THR A 95 28.51 -14.72 3.36
C THR A 95 29.90 -14.12 3.15
N TYR A 96 30.33 -13.23 4.03
CA TYR A 96 31.65 -12.58 3.98
C TYR A 96 32.59 -13.12 5.05
N LEU A 97 33.90 -12.96 4.84
CA LEU A 97 34.94 -13.29 5.80
C LEU A 97 35.79 -12.05 6.09
N ILE A 98 35.88 -11.67 7.36
CA ILE A 98 36.87 -10.71 7.86
C ILE A 98 37.78 -11.48 8.81
N GLY A 99 39.04 -11.68 8.41
CA GLY A 99 39.93 -12.63 9.09
C GLY A 99 39.34 -14.04 9.07
N ASN A 100 39.08 -14.60 10.26
CA ASN A 100 38.48 -15.93 10.45
C ASN A 100 36.99 -15.87 10.85
N VAL A 101 36.35 -14.70 10.81
CA VAL A 101 34.95 -14.51 11.24
C VAL A 101 34.04 -14.49 10.03
N GLY A 102 33.05 -15.41 10.01
CA GLY A 102 31.98 -15.45 9.00
C GLY A 102 30.86 -14.47 9.32
N LEU A 103 30.43 -13.69 8.33
CA LEU A 103 29.48 -12.59 8.47
C LEU A 103 28.29 -12.77 7.53
N GLY A 104 27.09 -12.46 8.03
CA GLY A 104 25.85 -12.67 7.29
C GLY A 104 25.52 -14.16 7.05
N THR A 105 25.86 -15.01 8.00
CA THR A 105 25.71 -16.48 7.88
C THR A 105 24.26 -16.94 7.83
N GLU A 106 23.33 -16.14 8.36
CA GLU A 106 21.91 -16.43 8.43
C GLU A 106 21.07 -15.66 7.39
N ILE A 107 21.68 -14.76 6.58
CA ILE A 107 20.96 -13.90 5.61
C ILE A 107 20.05 -14.71 4.68
N LYS A 108 20.53 -15.86 4.20
CA LYS A 108 19.79 -16.76 3.30
C LYS A 108 18.48 -17.31 3.89
N ASN A 109 18.31 -17.27 5.21
CA ASN A 109 17.12 -17.75 5.90
C ASN A 109 16.08 -16.63 6.11
N ILE A 110 16.43 -15.38 5.77
CA ILE A 110 15.58 -14.22 5.94
C ILE A 110 14.82 -14.00 4.64
N LYS A 111 13.53 -13.69 4.73
CA LYS A 111 12.72 -13.29 3.57
C LYS A 111 13.12 -11.87 3.17
N ASN A 112 13.41 -11.66 1.88
CA ASN A 112 13.77 -10.36 1.29
C ASN A 112 14.85 -9.58 2.08
N PRO A 113 16.02 -10.18 2.36
CA PRO A 113 17.04 -9.58 3.23
C PRO A 113 17.66 -8.28 2.69
N THR A 114 17.55 -8.06 1.38
CA THR A 114 18.01 -6.86 0.69
C THR A 114 16.98 -5.73 0.71
N GLN A 115 15.83 -5.94 1.36
CA GLN A 115 14.79 -4.94 1.53
C GLN A 115 14.69 -4.47 2.99
N THR A 116 14.20 -3.26 3.20
CA THR A 116 13.92 -2.69 4.52
C THR A 116 12.68 -1.78 4.46
N LEU A 117 12.22 -1.28 5.60
CA LEU A 117 11.06 -0.41 5.71
C LEU A 117 11.48 1.04 5.97
N LEU A 118 10.74 1.95 5.34
CA LEU A 118 10.71 3.37 5.66
C LEU A 118 9.66 3.60 6.76
N ARG A 119 10.08 4.24 7.86
CA ARG A 119 9.24 4.64 8.99
C ARG A 119 9.24 6.15 9.13
N VAL A 120 8.07 6.74 9.01
CA VAL A 120 7.81 8.19 9.07
C VAL A 120 6.59 8.50 9.94
N SER A 121 6.16 7.56 10.78
CA SER A 121 5.01 7.68 11.68
C SER A 121 5.02 8.92 12.59
N SER A 122 6.19 9.52 12.86
CA SER A 122 6.30 10.78 13.61
C SER A 122 6.01 12.04 12.80
N ASN A 123 5.76 11.93 11.49
CA ASN A 123 5.48 13.08 10.64
C ASN A 123 4.04 13.57 10.86
N LEU A 124 3.90 14.89 11.06
CA LEU A 124 2.60 15.53 11.32
C LEU A 124 1.72 15.65 10.06
N SER A 125 2.32 15.55 8.88
CA SER A 125 1.58 15.62 7.62
C SER A 125 1.13 14.23 7.24
N GLU A 126 -0.15 14.12 6.91
CA GLU A 126 -0.78 12.88 6.49
C GLU A 126 -1.57 13.12 5.20
N ILE A 127 -1.62 12.12 4.34
CA ILE A 127 -2.59 12.04 3.25
C ILE A 127 -3.32 10.72 3.41
N ASN A 128 -4.66 10.77 3.40
CA ASN A 128 -5.51 9.59 3.62
C ASN A 128 -5.20 8.86 4.93
N GLY A 129 -4.89 9.59 6.00
CA GLY A 129 -4.55 9.02 7.32
C GLY A 129 -3.17 8.35 7.39
N MET A 130 -2.37 8.41 6.31
CA MET A 130 -1.03 7.83 6.26
C MET A 130 0.03 8.95 6.39
N PRO A 131 0.98 8.83 7.33
CA PRO A 131 2.09 9.77 7.46
C PRO A 131 2.96 9.80 6.20
N VAL A 132 3.13 10.99 5.61
CA VAL A 132 3.86 11.15 4.35
C VAL A 132 5.36 11.28 4.58
N ALA A 133 6.15 10.66 3.72
CA ALA A 133 7.60 10.75 3.76
C ALA A 133 8.11 12.01 3.05
N THR A 134 9.20 12.54 3.58
CA THR A 134 9.85 13.77 3.14
C THR A 134 11.30 13.53 2.81
N VAL A 135 11.93 14.51 2.16
CA VAL A 135 13.37 14.44 1.85
C VAL A 135 14.25 14.35 3.10
N LYS A 136 13.71 14.66 4.28
CA LYS A 136 14.40 14.59 5.58
C LYS A 136 14.31 13.23 6.27
N ASP A 137 13.55 12.30 5.71
CA ASP A 137 13.33 10.97 6.30
C ASP A 137 14.41 9.97 5.88
N HIS A 138 15.67 10.32 6.17
CA HIS A 138 16.85 9.55 5.78
C HIS A 138 17.61 8.95 6.96
N LYS A 139 17.17 9.16 8.21
CA LYS A 139 17.94 8.75 9.38
C LYS A 139 17.95 7.23 9.52
N LYS A 140 19.13 6.67 9.71
CA LYS A 140 19.29 5.27 10.09
C LYS A 140 18.78 5.03 11.53
N GLN A 141 18.06 3.95 11.74
CA GLN A 141 17.69 3.49 13.09
C GLN A 141 18.90 2.91 13.82
N MET A 142 19.06 3.32 15.08
CA MET A 142 20.10 2.82 15.98
C MET A 142 19.47 1.81 16.95
N ASN A 143 20.03 0.60 17.04
CA ASN A 143 19.58 -0.41 18.00
C ASN A 143 20.40 -0.25 19.29
N THR A 144 19.92 0.54 20.25
CA THR A 144 20.65 0.84 21.49
C THR A 144 20.35 -0.12 22.65
N GLY A 145 19.43 -1.08 22.48
CA GLY A 145 19.11 -2.08 23.51
C GLY A 145 18.40 -1.52 24.76
N ASN A 146 18.11 -0.21 24.80
CA ASN A 146 17.36 0.43 25.87
C ASN A 146 15.96 0.83 25.35
N ILE A 147 14.94 0.18 25.91
CA ILE A 147 13.52 0.32 25.51
C ILE A 147 12.96 1.73 25.78
N GLU A 148 13.63 2.53 26.64
CA GLU A 148 13.13 3.83 27.09
C GLU A 148 13.65 5.04 26.26
N GLN A 149 14.49 4.79 25.25
CA GLN A 149 14.91 5.80 24.28
C GLN A 149 14.82 5.19 22.87
N GLU A 150 13.59 5.14 22.34
CA GLU A 150 13.38 4.92 20.91
C GLU A 150 14.05 6.08 20.14
N GLU A 151 15.31 5.90 19.76
CA GLU A 151 15.99 6.86 18.90
C GLU A 151 15.40 6.77 17.49
N THR A 152 14.73 7.87 17.14
CA THR A 152 13.83 8.11 16.00
C THR A 152 14.55 8.09 14.64
N GLY A 153 14.96 6.90 14.18
CA GLY A 153 15.42 6.71 12.80
C GLY A 153 14.27 6.35 11.86
N ASN A 154 14.40 6.73 10.59
CA ASN A 154 13.44 6.42 9.53
C ASN A 154 13.68 5.09 8.84
N ILE A 155 14.92 4.58 8.84
CA ILE A 155 15.28 3.44 8.00
C ILE A 155 15.99 2.39 8.86
N GLU A 156 15.38 1.21 8.99
CA GLU A 156 16.03 0.05 9.61
C GLU A 156 17.21 -0.39 8.72
N PRO A 157 18.38 -0.71 9.30
CA PRO A 157 19.48 -1.19 8.49
C PRO A 157 19.15 -2.51 7.79
N PHE A 158 19.53 -2.61 6.51
CA PHE A 158 19.34 -3.82 5.72
C PHE A 158 19.99 -5.04 6.38
N LYS A 159 19.28 -6.18 6.34
CA LYS A 159 19.75 -7.48 6.83
C LYS A 159 20.58 -8.19 5.77
N CYS A 160 21.58 -7.48 5.25
CA CYS A 160 22.43 -7.92 4.15
C CYS A 160 23.91 -7.55 4.36
N ASN A 161 24.78 -8.11 3.52
CA ASN A 161 26.13 -7.61 3.34
C ASN A 161 26.16 -6.49 2.28
N CYS A 162 27.18 -5.64 2.31
CA CYS A 162 27.40 -4.63 1.27
C CYS A 162 28.39 -5.16 0.24
N LEU A 163 28.11 -5.01 -1.05
CA LEU A 163 29.05 -5.33 -2.14
C LEU A 163 30.32 -4.47 -2.11
N SER A 164 30.23 -3.27 -1.53
CA SER A 164 31.41 -2.48 -1.21
C SER A 164 32.02 -3.12 0.04
N PHE A 165 33.25 -3.61 -0.07
CA PHE A 165 33.91 -4.30 1.02
C PHE A 165 34.48 -3.28 2.02
N PRO A 166 34.38 -3.51 3.34
CA PRO A 166 34.91 -2.59 4.34
C PRO A 166 36.45 -2.51 4.25
N ASP A 167 36.94 -1.39 3.73
CA ASP A 167 38.37 -1.17 3.51
C ASP A 167 39.01 -0.27 4.58
N ARG A 168 38.20 0.26 5.51
CA ARG A 168 38.68 1.07 6.65
C ARG A 168 38.83 0.27 7.92
N GLU A 169 39.78 0.67 8.77
CA GLU A 169 40.00 0.01 10.05
C GLU A 169 38.82 0.21 11.01
N SER A 170 38.30 1.44 11.07
CA SER A 170 37.12 1.77 11.88
C SER A 170 35.87 0.96 11.49
N GLU A 171 35.68 0.67 10.20
CA GLU A 171 34.59 -0.18 9.71
C GLU A 171 34.76 -1.63 10.17
N ARG A 172 35.97 -2.17 10.04
CA ARG A 172 36.28 -3.53 10.48
C ARG A 172 36.08 -3.68 11.98
N GLU A 173 36.54 -2.71 12.76
CA GLU A 173 36.36 -2.69 14.21
C GLU A 173 34.87 -2.63 14.58
N ALA A 174 34.09 -1.74 13.97
CA ALA A 174 32.65 -1.64 14.22
C ALA A 174 31.90 -2.92 13.87
N ILE A 175 32.25 -3.57 12.75
CA ILE A 175 31.66 -4.84 12.31
C ILE A 175 31.98 -5.97 13.29
N LEU A 176 33.24 -6.08 13.73
CA LEU A 176 33.67 -7.15 14.62
C LEU A 176 33.13 -7.00 16.04
N ASN A 177 32.84 -5.78 16.47
CA ASN A 177 32.22 -5.48 17.77
C ASN A 177 30.69 -5.64 17.77
N ASP A 178 30.07 -5.84 16.60
CA ASP A 178 28.64 -6.07 16.46
C ASP A 178 28.33 -7.56 16.21
N GLU A 179 27.90 -8.25 17.26
CA GLU A 179 27.57 -9.67 17.21
C GLU A 179 26.43 -10.00 16.22
N GLU A 180 25.54 -9.06 15.93
CA GLU A 180 24.47 -9.27 14.97
C GLU A 180 24.98 -9.25 13.52
N CYS A 181 26.15 -8.65 13.24
CA CYS A 181 26.76 -8.71 11.90
C CYS A 181 27.09 -10.14 11.46
N LYS A 182 27.36 -11.05 12.41
CA LYS A 182 27.58 -12.48 12.12
C LYS A 182 26.34 -13.14 11.51
N LYS A 183 25.15 -12.70 11.94
CA LYS A 183 23.86 -13.28 11.52
C LYS A 183 23.28 -12.52 10.32
N TYR A 184 23.11 -11.21 10.49
CA TYR A 184 22.31 -10.37 9.61
C TYR A 184 23.14 -9.56 8.60
N GLY A 185 24.47 -9.66 8.66
CA GLY A 185 25.37 -9.02 7.72
C GLY A 185 25.86 -7.66 8.15
N ILE A 186 26.73 -7.06 7.33
CA ILE A 186 27.55 -5.90 7.68
C ILE A 186 26.95 -4.55 7.29
N CYS A 187 25.89 -4.50 6.47
CA CYS A 187 25.28 -3.22 6.07
C CYS A 187 24.82 -2.41 7.28
N ARG A 188 24.40 -3.08 8.36
CA ARG A 188 24.06 -2.40 9.62
C ARG A 188 25.17 -1.56 10.22
N GLN A 189 26.44 -1.82 9.93
CA GLN A 189 27.56 -0.98 10.37
C GLN A 189 28.02 -0.01 9.27
N LEU A 190 27.90 -0.42 8.01
CA LEU A 190 28.40 0.37 6.87
C LEU A 190 27.41 1.41 6.33
N MET A 191 26.12 1.25 6.61
CA MET A 191 25.09 2.17 6.12
C MET A 191 25.25 3.56 6.75
N LYS A 192 25.54 4.55 5.89
CA LYS A 192 25.78 5.96 6.21
C LYS A 192 24.84 6.83 5.38
N LEU A 193 23.85 7.46 6.02
CA LEU A 193 22.74 8.16 5.36
C LEU A 193 22.80 9.66 5.68
N ASP A 194 23.88 10.30 5.28
CA ASP A 194 24.20 11.69 5.65
C ASP A 194 23.49 12.74 4.77
N ASN A 195 22.98 12.30 3.62
CA ASN A 195 22.35 13.15 2.63
C ASN A 195 20.82 13.04 2.69
N ASP A 196 20.15 14.15 2.40
CA ASP A 196 18.71 14.13 2.12
C ASP A 196 18.41 13.25 0.89
N TRP A 197 17.16 12.79 0.80
CA TRP A 197 16.68 12.16 -0.43
C TRP A 197 16.77 13.13 -1.61
N GLU A 198 17.08 12.59 -2.78
CA GLU A 198 17.07 13.33 -4.03
C GLU A 198 15.91 12.89 -4.90
N ASN A 199 15.07 13.85 -5.26
CA ASN A 199 14.09 13.65 -6.29
C ASN A 199 14.70 13.99 -7.66
N PHE A 200 14.42 13.16 -8.66
CA PHE A 200 15.10 13.23 -9.96
C PHE A 200 14.54 14.32 -10.90
N ILE A 201 13.25 14.59 -10.85
CA ILE A 201 12.56 15.57 -11.69
C ILE A 201 12.45 16.91 -10.93
N ARG A 202 13.51 17.74 -10.89
CA ARG A 202 13.55 18.94 -10.03
C ARG A 202 12.65 20.11 -10.49
N SER A 203 12.25 20.12 -11.77
CA SER A 203 11.57 21.25 -12.42
C SER A 203 10.06 21.35 -12.15
N THR A 204 9.48 20.38 -11.46
CA THR A 204 8.00 20.21 -11.43
C THR A 204 7.34 20.47 -10.09
N GLY A 205 8.09 20.95 -9.09
CA GLY A 205 7.51 21.33 -7.81
C GLY A 205 6.84 20.16 -7.09
N TYR A 206 7.65 19.34 -6.41
CA TYR A 206 7.16 18.20 -5.62
C TYR A 206 6.03 18.53 -4.66
N LEU A 207 5.14 17.53 -4.43
CA LEU A 207 4.20 17.50 -3.31
C LEU A 207 4.93 18.01 -2.07
N SER A 208 4.51 19.18 -1.60
CA SER A 208 5.16 19.86 -0.49
C SER A 208 4.17 19.99 0.64
N PHE A 209 4.54 19.49 1.81
CA PHE A 209 3.68 19.38 2.97
C PHE A 209 3.98 20.48 3.98
N ASN A 210 2.97 20.91 4.73
CA ASN A 210 3.17 21.91 5.77
C ASN A 210 3.69 21.23 7.04
N ARG A 211 4.93 21.53 7.41
CA ARG A 211 5.48 21.16 8.71
C ARG A 211 5.12 22.29 9.68
N THR A 212 4.24 22.02 10.64
CA THR A 212 3.83 22.92 11.75
C THR A 212 2.94 24.13 11.39
N THR A 213 2.48 24.84 12.44
CA THR A 213 1.77 26.14 12.38
C THR A 213 2.62 27.29 11.81
N GLU A 214 3.90 27.07 11.52
CA GLU A 214 4.86 28.11 11.08
C GLU A 214 5.01 28.25 9.56
N LYS A 215 4.16 27.60 8.75
CA LYS A 215 4.17 27.67 7.27
C LYS A 215 5.48 27.20 6.60
N GLU A 216 6.25 26.30 7.23
CA GLU A 216 7.40 25.68 6.56
C GLU A 216 6.91 24.56 5.62
N ARG A 217 7.16 24.70 4.32
CA ARG A 217 6.84 23.65 3.33
C ARG A 217 8.04 22.74 3.13
N VAL A 218 7.87 21.45 3.41
CA VAL A 218 8.88 20.41 3.16
C VAL A 218 8.52 19.59 1.93
N GLN A 219 9.53 19.21 1.15
CA GLN A 219 9.34 18.40 -0.06
C GLN A 219 9.14 16.93 0.31
N GLY A 220 8.11 16.33 -0.27
CA GLY A 220 7.89 14.88 -0.26
C GLY A 220 8.87 14.12 -1.14
N ILE A 221 8.89 12.80 -0.95
CA ILE A 221 9.64 11.86 -1.78
C ILE A 221 8.67 10.91 -2.50
N THR A 222 9.06 10.42 -3.68
CA THR A 222 8.24 9.60 -4.56
C THR A 222 8.90 8.26 -4.90
N MET A 223 8.19 7.39 -5.61
CA MET A 223 8.70 6.12 -6.16
C MET A 223 9.94 6.27 -7.06
N LYS A 224 10.22 7.49 -7.53
CA LYS A 224 11.38 7.84 -8.35
C LYS A 224 12.46 8.59 -7.57
N SER A 225 12.30 8.77 -6.25
CA SER A 225 13.32 9.34 -5.38
C SER A 225 14.43 8.34 -5.10
N VAL A 226 15.64 8.85 -4.88
CA VAL A 226 16.79 8.05 -4.47
C VAL A 226 17.37 8.61 -3.17
N LEU A 227 17.76 7.71 -2.26
CA LEU A 227 18.59 8.05 -1.13
C LEU A 227 20.00 7.49 -1.35
N PHE A 228 20.99 8.34 -1.11
CA PHE A 228 22.38 7.94 -1.24
C PHE A 228 22.96 7.49 0.10
N CYS A 229 23.55 6.30 0.10
CA CYS A 229 24.39 5.83 1.19
C CYS A 229 25.85 6.15 0.87
N SER A 230 26.55 6.85 1.75
CA SER A 230 27.96 7.28 1.58
C SER A 230 28.94 6.12 1.38
N HIS A 231 28.55 4.91 1.76
CA HIS A 231 29.31 3.68 1.48
C HIS A 231 29.07 3.12 0.06
N GLY A 232 28.33 3.86 -0.77
CA GLY A 232 28.16 3.66 -2.21
C GLY A 232 26.84 3.02 -2.66
N GLY A 233 25.88 2.86 -1.76
CA GLY A 233 24.57 2.32 -2.08
C GLY A 233 23.64 3.40 -2.66
N LEU A 234 22.86 3.03 -3.68
CA LEU A 234 21.66 3.76 -4.05
C LEU A 234 20.46 3.03 -3.45
N ILE A 235 19.75 3.71 -2.56
CA ILE A 235 18.53 3.21 -1.94
C ILE A 235 17.34 3.75 -2.72
N THR A 236 16.49 2.86 -3.23
CA THR A 236 15.31 3.21 -4.02
C THR A 236 14.06 2.51 -3.48
N PRO A 237 12.87 3.10 -3.66
CA PRO A 237 11.62 2.45 -3.36
C PRO A 237 11.38 1.18 -4.17
N VAL A 238 10.72 0.21 -3.54
CA VAL A 238 10.11 -0.98 -4.15
C VAL A 238 8.59 -0.85 -4.12
N THR A 239 8.04 -0.33 -3.02
CA THR A 239 6.63 0.03 -2.88
C THR A 239 6.52 1.44 -2.31
N SER A 240 5.37 2.10 -2.54
CA SER A 240 5.12 3.44 -1.98
C SER A 240 4.78 3.39 -0.49
N GLY A 241 4.55 2.19 0.07
CA GLY A 241 3.97 2.02 1.42
C GLY A 241 2.47 2.27 1.46
N GLN A 242 1.94 2.86 0.39
CA GLN A 242 0.52 2.88 0.14
C GLN A 242 0.18 1.45 -0.26
N ILE A 243 -0.52 0.73 0.62
CA ILE A 243 -1.18 -0.53 0.23
C ILE A 243 -2.03 -0.21 -1.01
N ASN A 244 -2.25 -1.18 -1.91
CA ASN A 244 -2.90 -1.00 -3.23
C ASN A 244 -4.39 -0.57 -3.15
N THR A 245 -4.75 0.21 -2.14
CA THR A 245 -6.03 0.79 -1.73
C THR A 245 -6.54 1.85 -2.71
N LYS A 246 -6.23 1.73 -4.00
CA LYS A 246 -6.76 2.59 -5.06
C LYS A 246 -7.06 1.87 -6.38
N ILE A 247 -6.56 0.65 -6.58
CA ILE A 247 -6.97 -0.12 -7.73
C ILE A 247 -8.26 -0.84 -7.37
N VAL A 248 -9.38 -0.24 -7.78
CA VAL A 248 -10.68 -0.90 -7.76
C VAL A 248 -11.18 -1.08 -9.18
N TYR A 249 -12.01 -2.07 -9.35
CA TYR A 249 -12.58 -2.45 -10.63
C TYR A 249 -14.09 -2.40 -10.55
N ALA A 250 -14.71 -2.06 -11.66
CA ALA A 250 -16.14 -2.18 -11.82
C ALA A 250 -16.43 -2.64 -13.25
N LEU A 251 -17.52 -3.38 -13.39
CA LEU A 251 -18.04 -3.82 -14.67
C LEU A 251 -19.53 -3.53 -14.69
N ALA A 252 -19.96 -2.67 -15.61
CA ALA A 252 -21.38 -2.44 -15.84
C ALA A 252 -22.01 -3.68 -16.53
N CYS A 253 -22.63 -4.54 -15.74
CA CYS A 253 -23.24 -5.78 -16.20
C CYS A 253 -24.50 -6.13 -15.40
N ALA A 254 -25.28 -7.10 -15.89
CA ALA A 254 -26.48 -7.60 -15.25
C ALA A 254 -26.62 -9.12 -15.37
N THR A 255 -27.52 -9.69 -14.56
CA THR A 255 -27.95 -11.09 -14.71
C THR A 255 -28.75 -11.29 -15.99
N THR A 256 -29.62 -10.33 -16.33
CA THR A 256 -30.43 -10.35 -17.57
C THR A 256 -30.71 -8.93 -18.08
N GLY A 257 -31.15 -8.83 -19.35
CA GLY A 257 -31.63 -7.56 -19.94
C GLY A 257 -30.54 -6.64 -20.51
N GLY A 258 -29.26 -7.00 -20.40
CA GLY A 258 -28.13 -6.17 -20.84
C GLY A 258 -26.81 -6.95 -20.94
N PRO A 259 -25.65 -6.26 -20.87
CA PRO A 259 -24.34 -6.90 -20.82
C PRO A 259 -24.27 -7.89 -19.65
N ILE A 260 -23.89 -9.13 -19.92
CA ILE A 260 -23.70 -10.18 -18.91
C ILE A 260 -22.19 -10.35 -18.70
N GLY A 261 -21.74 -10.38 -17.45
CA GLY A 261 -20.34 -10.53 -17.11
C GLY A 261 -20.10 -10.51 -15.61
N GLU A 262 -18.84 -10.66 -15.24
CA GLU A 262 -18.34 -10.64 -13.87
C GLU A 262 -16.90 -10.11 -13.87
N LEU A 263 -16.40 -9.71 -12.71
CA LEU A 263 -15.00 -9.33 -12.56
C LEU A 263 -14.08 -10.55 -12.65
N GLU A 264 -12.84 -10.35 -13.07
CA GLU A 264 -11.79 -11.36 -12.96
C GLU A 264 -11.38 -11.57 -11.50
N TRP A 265 -10.84 -12.74 -11.16
CA TRP A 265 -10.52 -13.09 -9.76
C TRP A 265 -9.61 -12.08 -9.06
N GLU A 266 -8.55 -11.62 -9.73
CA GLU A 266 -7.63 -10.62 -9.18
C GLU A 266 -8.32 -9.26 -8.97
N GLN A 267 -9.33 -8.93 -9.79
CA GLN A 267 -10.11 -7.71 -9.65
C GLN A 267 -11.04 -7.79 -8.44
N MET A 268 -11.65 -8.96 -8.20
CA MET A 268 -12.44 -9.21 -7.00
C MET A 268 -11.58 -9.07 -5.74
N LYS A 269 -10.38 -9.67 -5.71
CA LYS A 269 -9.45 -9.54 -4.57
C LYS A 269 -9.05 -8.09 -4.31
N ALA A 270 -8.73 -7.34 -5.36
CA ALA A 270 -8.40 -5.92 -5.22
C ALA A 270 -9.55 -5.11 -4.61
N ASN A 271 -10.79 -5.37 -5.03
CA ASN A 271 -11.98 -4.76 -4.44
C ASN A 271 -12.20 -5.21 -2.98
N ALA A 272 -11.97 -6.48 -2.65
CA ALA A 272 -12.07 -6.99 -1.28
C ALA A 272 -11.09 -6.26 -0.35
N GLU A 273 -9.83 -6.16 -0.77
CA GLU A 273 -8.78 -5.44 -0.04
C GLU A 273 -9.14 -3.96 0.13
N TYR A 274 -9.70 -3.32 -0.91
CA TYR A 274 -10.12 -1.93 -0.84
C TYR A 274 -11.22 -1.73 0.21
N ILE A 275 -12.30 -2.52 0.13
CA ILE A 275 -13.43 -2.45 1.06
C ILE A 275 -12.97 -2.78 2.48
N TYR A 276 -12.09 -3.77 2.64
CA TYR A 276 -11.54 -4.11 3.94
C TYR A 276 -10.80 -2.93 4.56
N ASN A 277 -9.84 -2.36 3.84
CA ASN A 277 -9.05 -1.23 4.33
C ASN A 277 -9.91 0.01 4.59
N TYR A 278 -10.97 0.21 3.79
CA TYR A 278 -11.92 1.30 3.99
C TYR A 278 -12.57 1.23 5.38
N PHE A 279 -13.11 0.07 5.77
CA PHE A 279 -13.77 -0.10 7.07
C PHE A 279 -12.78 -0.28 8.23
N ASP A 280 -11.63 -0.93 8.00
CA ASP A 280 -10.55 -1.07 9.00
C ASP A 280 -10.03 0.31 9.43
N SER A 281 -9.85 1.24 8.47
CA SER A 281 -9.46 2.63 8.78
C SER A 281 -10.48 3.39 9.65
N LYS A 282 -11.73 2.89 9.70
CA LYS A 282 -12.82 3.43 10.53
C LYS A 282 -12.97 2.68 11.86
N GLY A 283 -12.04 1.77 12.16
CA GLY A 283 -12.00 1.00 13.39
C GLY A 283 -12.99 -0.16 13.44
N TRP A 284 -13.43 -0.65 12.29
CA TRP A 284 -14.20 -1.89 12.24
C TRP A 284 -13.30 -3.09 12.54
N THR A 285 -13.82 -4.13 13.18
CA THR A 285 -13.09 -5.39 13.40
C THR A 285 -13.00 -6.18 12.11
N ALA A 286 -11.92 -6.96 11.96
CA ALA A 286 -11.71 -7.80 10.79
C ALA A 286 -12.85 -8.82 10.59
N GLU A 287 -13.41 -9.34 11.68
CA GLU A 287 -14.54 -10.28 11.68
C GLU A 287 -15.81 -9.63 11.10
N ALA A 288 -16.12 -8.39 11.52
CA ALA A 288 -17.27 -7.64 11.00
C ALA A 288 -17.12 -7.32 9.51
N ILE A 289 -15.92 -6.88 9.12
CA ILE A 289 -15.58 -6.54 7.74
C ILE A 289 -15.68 -7.78 6.84
N CYS A 290 -15.12 -8.91 7.26
CA CYS A 290 -15.17 -10.14 6.46
C CYS A 290 -16.60 -10.71 6.40
N GLY A 291 -17.40 -10.56 7.46
CA GLY A 291 -18.83 -10.87 7.44
C GLY A 291 -19.61 -10.04 6.41
N LEU A 292 -19.29 -8.75 6.29
CA LEU A 292 -19.79 -7.88 5.22
C LEU A 292 -19.31 -8.37 3.84
N LEU A 293 -18.02 -8.65 3.66
CA LEU A 293 -17.45 -9.09 2.38
C LEU A 293 -18.07 -10.39 1.87
N GLY A 294 -18.39 -11.35 2.74
CA GLY A 294 -19.09 -12.57 2.34
C GLY A 294 -20.47 -12.27 1.76
N ASN A 295 -21.19 -11.29 2.31
CA ASN A 295 -22.46 -10.83 1.76
C ASN A 295 -22.28 -10.14 0.41
N ILE A 296 -21.38 -9.15 0.30
CA ILE A 296 -21.08 -8.45 -0.97
C ILE A 296 -20.66 -9.46 -2.05
N PHE A 297 -19.90 -10.49 -1.69
CA PHE A 297 -19.50 -11.53 -2.64
C PHE A 297 -20.70 -12.30 -3.19
N GLU A 298 -21.69 -12.66 -2.37
CA GLU A 298 -22.90 -13.30 -2.87
C GLU A 298 -23.84 -12.36 -3.62
N GLU A 299 -23.93 -11.10 -3.22
CA GLU A 299 -24.79 -10.12 -3.88
C GLU A 299 -24.29 -9.76 -5.29
N CYS A 300 -22.98 -9.55 -5.47
CA CYS A 300 -22.47 -9.02 -6.73
C CYS A 300 -21.06 -9.48 -7.12
N LYS A 301 -20.48 -10.46 -6.41
CA LYS A 301 -19.09 -10.91 -6.61
C LYS A 301 -18.10 -9.74 -6.54
N LEU A 302 -18.31 -8.85 -5.57
CA LEU A 302 -17.52 -7.64 -5.30
C LEU A 302 -17.48 -6.60 -6.44
N ASN A 303 -18.48 -6.60 -7.32
CA ASN A 303 -18.57 -5.64 -8.43
C ASN A 303 -19.56 -4.49 -8.10
N PRO A 304 -19.10 -3.24 -7.89
CA PRO A 304 -20.00 -2.12 -7.67
C PRO A 304 -20.83 -1.76 -8.93
N GLY A 305 -20.40 -2.17 -10.13
CA GLY A 305 -21.16 -1.92 -11.37
C GLY A 305 -22.32 -2.89 -11.66
N ALA A 306 -22.62 -3.83 -10.75
CA ALA A 306 -23.54 -4.92 -11.01
C ALA A 306 -25.02 -4.53 -10.83
N TRP A 307 -25.83 -4.81 -11.85
CA TRP A 307 -27.29 -4.75 -11.82
C TRP A 307 -27.89 -6.14 -11.62
N GLN A 308 -29.01 -6.24 -10.89
CA GLN A 308 -29.83 -7.45 -10.91
C GLN A 308 -30.49 -7.61 -12.29
N HIS A 309 -31.21 -6.57 -12.74
CA HIS A 309 -31.80 -6.43 -14.06
C HIS A 309 -31.28 -5.15 -14.72
N TRP A 310 -30.80 -5.25 -15.96
CA TRP A 310 -30.09 -4.14 -16.61
C TRP A 310 -30.91 -2.85 -16.66
N ASN A 311 -30.36 -1.79 -16.06
CA ASN A 311 -30.96 -0.45 -16.00
C ASN A 311 -32.36 -0.39 -15.37
N ASP A 312 -32.73 -1.39 -14.58
CA ASP A 312 -33.99 -1.38 -13.82
C ASP A 312 -33.74 -0.79 -12.42
N VAL A 313 -34.25 0.42 -12.19
CA VAL A 313 -34.04 1.14 -10.93
C VAL A 313 -34.92 0.65 -9.79
N ASP A 314 -35.92 -0.19 -10.09
CA ASP A 314 -36.81 -0.78 -9.09
C ASP A 314 -36.22 -2.08 -8.49
N GLU A 315 -35.17 -2.63 -9.10
CA GLU A 315 -34.48 -3.88 -8.72
C GLU A 315 -33.10 -3.58 -8.09
N GLY A 316 -32.28 -4.60 -7.83
CA GLY A 316 -30.98 -4.47 -7.17
C GLY A 316 -29.86 -3.82 -7.99
N TYR A 317 -29.00 -3.03 -7.33
CA TYR A 317 -27.75 -2.49 -7.88
C TYR A 317 -26.63 -2.39 -6.84
N GLY A 318 -25.38 -2.56 -7.27
CA GLY A 318 -24.18 -2.22 -6.49
C GLY A 318 -23.70 -3.31 -5.54
N LEU A 319 -22.80 -2.93 -4.62
CA LEU A 319 -22.09 -3.83 -3.70
C LEU A 319 -23.01 -4.76 -2.89
N VAL A 320 -24.14 -4.26 -2.41
CA VAL A 320 -25.10 -4.99 -1.57
C VAL A 320 -26.48 -5.07 -2.24
N GLN A 321 -26.51 -4.97 -3.58
CA GLN A 321 -27.72 -5.03 -4.41
C GLN A 321 -28.90 -4.23 -3.84
N TRP A 322 -28.67 -2.94 -3.52
CA TRP A 322 -29.70 -2.08 -2.94
C TRP A 322 -30.96 -2.13 -3.78
N THR A 323 -32.06 -2.53 -3.15
CA THR A 323 -33.35 -2.66 -3.80
C THR A 323 -34.38 -1.79 -3.06
N PRO A 324 -35.03 -0.82 -3.74
CA PRO A 324 -34.80 -0.46 -5.14
C PRO A 324 -33.48 0.30 -5.35
N ALA A 325 -32.83 0.11 -6.50
CA ALA A 325 -31.59 0.79 -6.88
C ALA A 325 -31.72 2.32 -6.95
N GLU A 326 -32.95 2.84 -7.13
CA GLU A 326 -33.24 4.28 -7.10
C GLU A 326 -32.75 4.96 -5.82
N ASP A 327 -32.73 4.25 -4.70
CA ASP A 327 -32.30 4.79 -3.41
C ASP A 327 -30.83 5.23 -3.44
N TYR A 328 -29.98 4.44 -4.07
CA TYR A 328 -28.59 4.81 -4.30
C TYR A 328 -28.47 5.76 -5.49
N ILE A 329 -28.88 5.33 -6.68
CA ILE A 329 -28.53 5.98 -7.94
C ILE A 329 -29.16 7.38 -8.04
N VAL A 330 -30.45 7.48 -7.75
CA VAL A 330 -31.23 8.72 -7.94
C VAL A 330 -31.28 9.53 -6.65
N SER A 331 -31.57 8.87 -5.52
CA SER A 331 -31.81 9.55 -4.25
C SER A 331 -30.51 9.99 -3.56
N PHE A 332 -29.46 9.18 -3.58
CA PHE A 332 -28.17 9.52 -2.98
C PHE A 332 -27.20 10.15 -3.99
N ALA A 333 -26.82 9.42 -5.04
CA ALA A 333 -25.76 9.79 -5.98
C ALA A 333 -26.20 10.87 -6.99
N LYS A 334 -27.51 11.08 -7.19
CA LYS A 334 -28.09 12.05 -8.14
C LYS A 334 -27.67 11.79 -9.59
N LEU A 335 -27.55 10.52 -9.96
CA LEU A 335 -27.15 10.06 -11.28
C LEU A 335 -28.34 9.51 -12.08
N SER A 336 -28.16 9.39 -13.39
CA SER A 336 -28.98 8.53 -14.25
C SER A 336 -28.35 7.13 -14.36
N THR A 337 -29.11 6.18 -14.89
CA THR A 337 -28.61 4.84 -15.27
C THR A 337 -27.41 4.93 -16.23
N ASP A 338 -27.46 5.80 -17.24
CA ASP A 338 -26.34 6.02 -18.16
C ASP A 338 -25.10 6.57 -17.44
N SER A 339 -25.28 7.53 -16.52
CA SER A 339 -24.18 8.13 -15.77
C SER A 339 -23.52 7.16 -14.80
N VAL A 340 -24.29 6.33 -14.10
CA VAL A 340 -23.72 5.34 -13.17
C VAL A 340 -22.98 4.23 -13.93
N ASN A 341 -23.49 3.79 -15.09
CA ASN A 341 -22.80 2.86 -15.97
C ASN A 341 -21.49 3.45 -16.53
N ALA A 342 -21.51 4.75 -16.87
CA ALA A 342 -20.30 5.46 -17.30
C ALA A 342 -19.28 5.60 -16.16
N LEU A 343 -19.71 5.77 -14.91
CA LEU A 343 -18.81 5.77 -13.75
C LEU A 343 -18.17 4.40 -13.54
N ALA A 344 -18.92 3.31 -13.65
CA ALA A 344 -18.35 1.96 -13.56
C ALA A 344 -17.22 1.74 -14.59
N GLN A 345 -17.37 2.29 -15.80
CA GLN A 345 -16.37 2.14 -16.86
C GLN A 345 -15.18 3.10 -16.74
N ASN A 346 -15.45 4.37 -16.41
CA ASN A 346 -14.45 5.44 -16.53
C ASN A 346 -13.84 5.86 -15.20
N ASN A 347 -14.54 5.61 -14.07
CA ASN A 347 -14.08 5.98 -12.74
C ASN A 347 -14.58 5.01 -11.65
N PRO A 348 -14.12 3.75 -11.67
CA PRO A 348 -14.56 2.73 -10.71
C PRO A 348 -14.23 3.11 -9.26
N LEU A 349 -13.19 3.93 -9.03
CA LEU A 349 -12.82 4.43 -7.71
C LEU A 349 -13.85 5.42 -7.14
N GLU A 350 -14.35 6.33 -7.97
CA GLU A 350 -15.44 7.24 -7.57
C GLU A 350 -16.73 6.46 -7.28
N LEU A 351 -17.05 5.47 -8.12
CA LEU A 351 -18.22 4.61 -7.91
C LEU A 351 -18.12 3.84 -6.59
N MET A 352 -17.01 3.12 -6.37
CA MET A 352 -16.77 2.34 -5.14
C MET A 352 -16.88 3.22 -3.89
N ASN A 353 -16.26 4.41 -3.88
CA ASN A 353 -16.32 5.31 -2.74
C ASN A 353 -17.73 5.87 -2.49
N SER A 354 -18.46 6.17 -3.56
CA SER A 354 -19.85 6.62 -3.47
C SER A 354 -20.75 5.55 -2.86
N GLU A 355 -20.60 4.29 -3.29
CA GLU A 355 -21.34 3.15 -2.75
C GLU A 355 -21.01 2.85 -1.30
N LEU A 356 -19.72 2.91 -0.92
CA LEU A 356 -19.29 2.71 0.47
C LEU A 356 -19.82 3.82 1.40
N GLN A 357 -19.83 5.07 0.95
CA GLN A 357 -20.42 6.17 1.70
C GLN A 357 -21.94 5.98 1.86
N PHE A 358 -22.63 5.55 0.80
CA PHE A 358 -24.06 5.26 0.88
C PHE A 358 -24.36 4.10 1.82
N LEU A 359 -23.55 3.03 1.78
CA LEU A 359 -23.66 1.89 2.70
C LEU A 359 -23.64 2.38 4.15
N GLU A 360 -22.66 3.19 4.52
CA GLU A 360 -22.55 3.76 5.87
C GLU A 360 -23.73 4.65 6.26
N ASP A 361 -24.09 5.61 5.39
CA ASP A 361 -25.18 6.54 5.66
C ASP A 361 -26.50 5.78 5.83
N SER A 362 -26.68 4.71 5.07
CA SER A 362 -27.90 3.91 5.06
C SER A 362 -28.04 2.96 6.25
N PHE A 363 -26.95 2.63 6.97
CA PHE A 363 -27.07 1.87 8.23
C PHE A 363 -28.05 2.55 9.18
N ASN A 364 -28.00 3.88 9.24
CA ASN A 364 -29.00 4.68 9.92
C ASN A 364 -30.33 4.67 9.15
N GLY A 365 -31.19 3.72 9.50
CA GLY A 365 -32.55 3.59 8.96
C GLY A 365 -32.80 2.31 8.19
N ARG A 366 -31.77 1.65 7.62
CA ARG A 366 -31.90 0.32 7.02
C ARG A 366 -31.52 -0.82 7.96
N TRP A 367 -30.63 -0.59 8.92
CA TRP A 367 -30.22 -1.64 9.85
C TRP A 367 -31.34 -1.99 10.83
N LEU A 368 -31.79 -3.25 10.82
CA LEU A 368 -32.81 -3.74 11.75
C LEU A 368 -32.19 -4.19 13.07
N VAL A 369 -32.94 -3.99 14.16
CA VAL A 369 -32.55 -4.43 15.50
C VAL A 369 -33.72 -5.14 16.17
N GLY A 370 -33.43 -6.21 16.91
CA GLY A 370 -34.42 -6.96 17.69
C GLY A 370 -35.33 -7.84 16.82
N LYS A 371 -36.61 -7.96 17.20
CA LYS A 371 -37.56 -8.93 16.58
C LYS A 371 -37.57 -8.97 15.04
N PRO A 372 -37.53 -7.83 14.32
CA PRO A 372 -37.52 -7.85 12.85
C PRO A 372 -36.28 -8.52 12.24
N ALA A 373 -35.11 -8.43 12.89
CA ALA A 373 -33.91 -9.16 12.47
C ALA A 373 -33.99 -10.64 12.89
N GLN A 374 -34.54 -10.92 14.08
CA GLN A 374 -34.67 -12.27 14.62
C GLN A 374 -35.49 -13.22 13.73
N GLU A 375 -36.48 -12.70 13.02
CA GLU A 375 -37.30 -13.47 12.08
C GLU A 375 -36.48 -14.02 10.89
N GLN A 376 -35.33 -13.42 10.57
CA GLN A 376 -34.43 -13.89 9.50
C GLN A 376 -33.55 -15.07 9.93
N TYR A 377 -33.18 -15.17 11.23
CA TYR A 377 -32.36 -16.28 11.76
C TYR A 377 -33.07 -17.64 11.80
N ALA A 378 -34.35 -17.70 11.40
CA ALA A 378 -35.11 -18.95 11.36
C ALA A 378 -34.53 -19.98 10.37
N LYS A 379 -33.73 -19.52 9.39
CA LYS A 379 -33.15 -20.36 8.33
C LYS A 379 -31.78 -20.94 8.73
N LEU A 380 -30.97 -20.17 9.46
CA LEU A 380 -29.73 -20.61 10.07
C LEU A 380 -29.47 -19.81 11.36
N SER A 381 -29.38 -20.50 12.49
CA SER A 381 -29.27 -19.85 13.80
C SER A 381 -27.83 -19.42 14.12
N LEU A 382 -27.72 -18.27 14.80
CA LEU A 382 -26.49 -17.80 15.42
C LEU A 382 -25.99 -18.76 16.51
N SER A 383 -24.69 -18.67 16.82
CA SER A 383 -24.12 -19.37 17.97
C SER A 383 -24.84 -18.96 19.28
N PRO A 384 -25.07 -19.87 20.26
CA PRO A 384 -25.90 -19.61 21.44
C PRO A 384 -25.49 -18.42 22.31
N GLU A 385 -24.20 -18.08 22.29
CA GLU A 385 -23.59 -16.98 23.05
C GLU A 385 -23.80 -15.59 22.42
N ILE A 386 -24.31 -15.52 21.19
CA ILE A 386 -24.38 -14.29 20.41
C ILE A 386 -25.72 -13.61 20.65
N ARG A 387 -25.66 -12.29 20.85
CA ARG A 387 -26.85 -11.44 20.93
C ARG A 387 -27.41 -11.22 19.52
N ASP A 388 -28.72 -11.39 19.38
CA ASP A 388 -29.45 -11.26 18.11
C ASP A 388 -30.10 -9.87 17.92
N ASP A 389 -29.75 -8.91 18.78
CA ASP A 389 -30.27 -7.53 18.85
C ASP A 389 -29.19 -6.46 18.69
N MET A 390 -28.20 -6.71 17.83
CA MET A 390 -27.01 -5.88 17.67
C MET A 390 -27.26 -4.64 16.80
N THR A 391 -26.86 -3.46 17.26
CA THR A 391 -26.82 -2.25 16.40
C THR A 391 -25.65 -2.30 15.42
N TYR A 392 -25.65 -1.48 14.36
CA TYR A 392 -24.53 -1.49 13.41
C TYR A 392 -23.21 -1.03 14.06
N GLU A 393 -23.25 -0.17 15.08
CA GLU A 393 -22.06 0.28 15.81
C GLU A 393 -21.53 -0.76 16.81
N GLU A 394 -22.39 -1.66 17.28
CA GLU A 394 -21.96 -2.84 18.03
C GLU A 394 -21.39 -3.88 17.07
N PHE A 395 -22.04 -4.08 15.92
CA PHE A 395 -21.57 -4.96 14.84
C PHE A 395 -20.17 -4.60 14.40
N SER A 396 -19.92 -3.34 14.06
CA SER A 396 -18.61 -2.90 13.59
C SER A 396 -17.48 -3.11 14.59
N ARG A 397 -17.77 -3.24 15.88
CA ARG A 397 -16.76 -3.40 16.94
C ARG A 397 -16.68 -4.82 17.50
N SER A 398 -17.46 -5.75 16.97
CA SER A 398 -17.60 -7.09 17.51
C SER A 398 -16.54 -8.04 16.94
N ASP A 399 -15.90 -8.82 17.79
CA ASP A 399 -14.92 -9.86 17.44
C ASP A 399 -15.54 -11.27 17.48
N TYR A 400 -16.88 -11.35 17.41
CA TYR A 400 -17.57 -12.64 17.24
C TYR A 400 -17.15 -13.33 15.95
N LYS A 401 -17.33 -14.66 15.92
CA LYS A 401 -16.91 -15.50 14.80
C LYS A 401 -17.45 -14.95 13.48
N VAL A 402 -16.62 -14.99 12.44
CA VAL A 402 -16.93 -14.52 11.08
C VAL A 402 -18.30 -15.04 10.62
N ARG A 403 -18.58 -16.34 10.78
CA ARG A 403 -19.90 -16.94 10.53
C ARG A 403 -21.07 -16.16 11.12
N ASP A 404 -20.99 -15.83 12.40
CA ASP A 404 -22.06 -15.14 13.11
C ASP A 404 -22.18 -13.68 12.64
N MET A 405 -21.05 -13.02 12.35
CA MET A 405 -21.03 -11.68 11.77
C MET A 405 -21.66 -11.66 10.36
N THR A 406 -21.38 -12.64 9.52
CA THR A 406 -22.02 -12.78 8.20
C THR A 406 -23.53 -12.88 8.32
N LEU A 407 -24.03 -13.71 9.24
CA LEU A 407 -25.46 -13.90 9.47
C LEU A 407 -26.12 -12.66 10.06
N ILE A 408 -25.45 -11.96 10.98
CA ILE A 408 -25.97 -10.70 11.53
C ILE A 408 -26.11 -9.65 10.44
N PHE A 409 -25.10 -9.49 9.57
CA PHE A 409 -25.20 -8.54 8.46
C PHE A 409 -26.34 -8.91 7.50
N GLN A 410 -26.46 -10.19 7.15
CA GLN A 410 -27.55 -10.67 6.29
C GLN A 410 -28.92 -10.38 6.92
N ALA A 411 -29.11 -10.69 8.20
CA ALA A 411 -30.40 -10.55 8.87
C ALA A 411 -30.77 -9.08 9.15
N CYS A 412 -29.79 -8.26 9.50
CA CYS A 412 -30.03 -6.88 9.91
C CYS A 412 -30.05 -5.92 8.72
N TYR A 413 -29.25 -6.15 7.68
CA TYR A 413 -29.07 -5.22 6.57
C TYR A 413 -29.59 -5.73 5.22
N GLU A 414 -29.18 -6.92 4.77
CA GLU A 414 -29.56 -7.44 3.43
C GLU A 414 -31.02 -7.88 3.38
N ARG A 415 -31.37 -8.87 4.22
CA ARG A 415 -32.67 -9.52 4.31
C ARG A 415 -33.13 -10.14 2.98
N SER A 416 -32.16 -10.65 2.22
CA SER A 416 -32.39 -11.49 1.06
C SER A 416 -33.24 -12.71 1.43
N ASN A 417 -33.99 -13.24 0.47
CA ASN A 417 -34.81 -14.44 0.70
C ASN A 417 -33.99 -15.75 0.57
N ASP A 418 -32.74 -15.73 1.00
CA ASP A 418 -31.81 -16.86 0.91
C ASP A 418 -32.32 -18.06 1.68
N ASP A 419 -32.06 -19.27 1.19
CA ASP A 419 -32.24 -20.48 1.97
C ASP A 419 -30.99 -20.80 2.81
N ALA A 420 -31.03 -21.90 3.56
CA ALA A 420 -29.90 -22.27 4.41
C ALA A 420 -28.62 -22.58 3.61
N VAL A 421 -28.73 -22.96 2.33
CA VAL A 421 -27.57 -23.24 1.48
C VAL A 421 -26.90 -21.93 1.07
N ALA A 422 -27.67 -20.97 0.54
CA ALA A 422 -27.15 -19.66 0.19
C ALA A 422 -26.55 -18.90 1.38
N LEU A 423 -27.13 -19.06 2.59
CA LEU A 423 -26.53 -18.50 3.81
C LEU A 423 -25.17 -19.14 4.15
N GLU A 424 -25.00 -20.43 3.92
CA GLU A 424 -23.74 -21.13 4.14
C GLU A 424 -22.68 -20.69 3.11
N GLU A 425 -23.07 -20.42 1.86
CA GLU A 425 -22.17 -19.88 0.82
C GLU A 425 -21.60 -18.51 1.22
N ARG A 426 -22.44 -17.61 1.77
CA ARG A 426 -21.98 -16.33 2.35
C ARG A 426 -20.98 -16.53 3.48
N ILE A 427 -21.22 -17.52 4.35
CA ILE A 427 -20.34 -17.83 5.49
C ILE A 427 -18.98 -18.33 4.98
N ILE A 428 -18.99 -19.28 4.04
CA ILE A 428 -17.76 -19.80 3.43
C ILE A 428 -16.96 -18.67 2.78
N ALA A 429 -17.64 -17.81 1.99
CA ALA A 429 -16.99 -16.66 1.37
C ALA A 429 -16.36 -15.72 2.41
N ALA A 430 -17.08 -15.40 3.49
CA ALA A 430 -16.57 -14.56 4.58
C ALA A 430 -15.35 -15.17 5.28
N GLU A 431 -15.37 -16.47 5.59
CA GLU A 431 -14.26 -17.18 6.22
C GLU A 431 -13.01 -17.22 5.31
N LEU A 432 -13.21 -17.42 4.01
CA LEU A 432 -12.12 -17.37 3.03
C LEU A 432 -11.49 -15.97 2.93
N TRP A 433 -12.32 -14.92 2.93
CA TRP A 433 -11.81 -13.54 2.97
C TRP A 433 -11.04 -13.24 4.25
N TYR A 434 -11.53 -13.72 5.40
CA TYR A 434 -10.82 -13.57 6.67
C TYR A 434 -9.47 -14.29 6.66
N ASP A 435 -9.43 -15.53 6.17
CA ASP A 435 -8.18 -16.30 6.01
C ASP A 435 -7.17 -15.59 5.08
N TYR A 436 -7.66 -14.97 4.00
CA TYR A 436 -6.81 -14.24 3.05
C TYR A 436 -6.26 -12.94 3.63
N LEU A 437 -7.13 -12.11 4.21
CA LEU A 437 -6.81 -10.74 4.64
C LEU A 437 -6.13 -10.69 6.01
N VAL A 438 -6.47 -11.61 6.91
CA VAL A 438 -5.98 -11.65 8.30
C VAL A 438 -5.04 -12.83 8.54
N GLY A 439 -5.33 -13.98 7.93
CA GLY A 439 -4.66 -15.27 8.18
C GLY A 439 -3.21 -15.41 7.68
N GLY A 440 -2.62 -14.35 7.11
CA GLY A 440 -1.20 -14.31 6.75
C GLY A 440 -0.87 -14.75 5.32
N ASN A 441 -1.53 -14.15 4.32
CA ASN A 441 -1.33 -14.38 2.89
C ASN A 441 -1.53 -15.84 2.46
N ARG A 442 -2.58 -16.50 2.97
CA ARG A 442 -3.02 -17.77 2.42
C ARG A 442 -3.51 -17.52 0.99
N GLU A 443 -2.92 -18.19 0.01
CA GLU A 443 -3.34 -18.05 -1.38
C GLU A 443 -4.74 -18.65 -1.54
N ILE A 444 -5.71 -17.82 -1.93
CA ILE A 444 -7.08 -18.22 -2.25
C ILE A 444 -7.32 -18.09 -3.76
N SER A 445 -8.06 -19.04 -4.30
CA SER A 445 -8.43 -19.14 -5.70
C SER A 445 -9.95 -19.04 -5.84
N ARG A 446 -10.41 -18.71 -7.05
CA ARG A 446 -11.84 -18.66 -7.34
C ARG A 446 -12.55 -19.99 -7.06
N ASP A 447 -11.86 -21.11 -7.29
CA ASP A 447 -12.43 -22.45 -7.10
C ASP A 447 -12.73 -22.76 -5.63
N ASP A 448 -12.10 -22.04 -4.68
CA ASP A 448 -12.36 -22.21 -3.25
C ASP A 448 -13.76 -21.67 -2.85
N PHE A 449 -14.34 -20.78 -3.66
CA PHE A 449 -15.64 -20.15 -3.45
C PHE A 449 -16.79 -20.87 -4.19
N ALA A 450 -16.50 -21.93 -4.96
CA ALA A 450 -17.49 -22.71 -5.66
C ALA A 450 -17.89 -23.94 -4.83
N SER A 451 -19.08 -23.91 -4.22
CA SER A 451 -19.71 -25.08 -3.57
C SER A 451 -20.64 -25.85 -4.49
#